data_AF-A0A7W0JM91-F1
#
_entry.id   AF-A0A7W0JM91-F1
#
_cell.length_a   1.000
_cell.length_b   1.000
_cell.length_c   1.000
_cell.angle_alpha   90.00
_cell.angle_beta   90.00
_cell.angle_gamma   90.00
#
_symmetry.space_group_name_H-M   'P 1'
#
loop_
_entity.id
_entity.type
_entity.pdbx_description
1 polymer ?
#
loop_
_entity_poly.entity_id
_entity_poly.type
_entity_poly.pdbx_seq_one_letter_code
_entity_poly.pdbx_strand_id
1 'polypeptide(L)'
;MTTFTIAGHAVELDADTVAQRLSRELPDPIREHFSVIGGRRFPPKQAIAVVTGIDRADFTTHQARRVLQRLGFPAARRTAPVPDTRLPKADRAPDALVEAMRPYIGQWVAVKGDEVLVGADSPTKVVAWLTEHGVTGEGLFRVPGSDADIFGAAPF
;
A
#
# COMPACT_ATOMS: atom_id res chain seq x y z
N MET A 1 -14.72 -17.15 -9.49
CA MET A 1 -15.20 -16.70 -8.16
C MET A 1 -15.01 -17.84 -7.16
N THR A 2 -14.61 -17.52 -5.94
CA THR A 2 -14.35 -18.48 -4.86
C THR A 2 -15.14 -18.07 -3.62
N THR A 3 -15.84 -19.02 -3.01
CA THR A 3 -16.59 -18.77 -1.78
C THR A 3 -15.69 -18.89 -0.55
N PHE A 4 -15.80 -17.92 0.36
CA PHE A 4 -15.10 -17.89 1.64
C PHE A 4 -16.09 -17.72 2.79
N THR A 5 -15.72 -18.19 3.98
CA THR A 5 -16.41 -17.86 5.22
C THR A 5 -15.58 -16.86 6.00
N ILE A 6 -16.10 -15.65 6.20
CA ILE A 6 -15.46 -14.55 6.93
C ILE A 6 -16.42 -14.07 8.00
N ALA A 7 -16.00 -14.07 9.27
CA ALA A 7 -16.86 -13.74 10.40
C ALA A 7 -18.20 -14.53 10.44
N GLY A 8 -18.21 -15.77 9.94
CA GLY A 8 -19.44 -16.58 9.84
C GLY A 8 -20.32 -16.29 8.60
N HIS A 9 -20.00 -15.26 7.82
CA HIS A 9 -20.70 -14.93 6.58
C HIS A 9 -20.07 -15.64 5.37
N ALA A 10 -20.90 -16.27 4.54
CA ALA A 10 -20.47 -16.76 3.23
C ALA A 10 -20.37 -15.58 2.25
N VAL A 11 -19.19 -15.38 1.67
CA VAL A 11 -18.91 -14.31 0.71
C VAL A 11 -18.28 -14.89 -0.55
N GLU A 12 -18.71 -14.43 -1.72
CA GLU A 12 -18.08 -14.79 -2.99
C GLU A 12 -17.11 -13.69 -3.40
N LEU A 13 -15.86 -14.07 -3.66
CA LEU A 13 -14.80 -13.14 -4.04
C LEU A 13 -13.96 -13.71 -5.18
N ASP A 14 -13.46 -12.83 -6.03
CA ASP A 14 -12.42 -13.11 -7.01
C ASP A 14 -11.37 -12.00 -6.99
N ALA A 15 -10.23 -12.25 -7.63
CA ALA A 15 -9.10 -11.32 -7.62
C ALA A 15 -9.44 -9.99 -8.33
N ASP A 16 -10.19 -10.02 -9.43
CA ASP A 16 -10.51 -8.83 -10.22
C ASP A 16 -11.40 -7.88 -9.44
N THR A 17 -12.42 -8.40 -8.75
CA THR A 17 -13.30 -7.63 -7.87
C THR A 17 -12.53 -6.99 -6.72
N VAL A 18 -11.60 -7.72 -6.10
CA VAL A 18 -10.75 -7.19 -5.04
C VAL A 18 -9.86 -6.06 -5.55
N ALA A 19 -9.18 -6.27 -6.68
CA ALA A 19 -8.29 -5.28 -7.29
C ALA A 19 -9.06 -4.03 -7.73
N GLN A 20 -10.22 -4.19 -8.35
CA GLN A 20 -11.05 -3.08 -8.82
C GLN A 20 -11.53 -2.20 -7.66
N ARG A 21 -12.05 -2.80 -6.58
CA ARG A 21 -12.51 -2.02 -5.42
C ARG A 21 -11.36 -1.28 -4.74
N LEU A 22 -10.23 -1.96 -4.51
CA LEU A 22 -9.08 -1.36 -3.83
C LEU A 22 -8.31 -0.35 -4.67
N SER A 23 -8.48 -0.35 -6.00
CA SER A 23 -7.88 0.69 -6.86
C SER A 23 -8.33 2.11 -6.50
N ARG A 24 -9.51 2.24 -5.88
CA ARG A 24 -10.11 3.53 -5.48
C ARG A 24 -9.80 3.93 -4.04
N GLU A 25 -9.22 3.02 -3.27
CA GLU A 25 -8.92 3.23 -1.85
C GLU A 25 -7.45 3.60 -1.64
N LEU A 26 -7.17 4.36 -0.59
CA LEU A 26 -5.81 4.59 -0.11
C LEU A 26 -5.47 3.52 0.94
N PRO A 27 -4.35 2.79 0.82
CA PRO A 27 -3.90 1.91 1.89
C PRO A 27 -3.75 2.66 3.21
N ASP A 28 -4.24 2.07 4.29
CA ASP A 28 -3.98 2.53 5.65
C ASP A 28 -2.52 2.22 6.02
N PRO A 29 -1.95 2.90 7.03
CA PRO A 29 -0.58 2.66 7.47
C PRO A 29 -0.32 1.20 7.82
N ILE A 30 0.72 0.63 7.22
CA ILE A 30 1.12 -0.76 7.47
C ILE A 30 1.88 -0.82 8.79
N ARG A 31 1.41 -1.69 9.70
CA ARG A 31 2.10 -1.96 10.97
C ARG A 31 3.03 -3.15 10.87
N GLU A 32 2.49 -4.30 10.50
CA GLU A 32 3.23 -5.56 10.36
C GLU A 32 2.94 -6.26 9.04
N HIS A 33 1.69 -6.64 8.79
CA HIS A 33 1.35 -7.46 7.63
C HIS A 33 0.72 -6.62 6.52
N PHE A 34 1.03 -6.98 5.28
CA PHE A 34 0.44 -6.38 4.10
C PHE A 34 0.24 -7.43 2.99
N SER A 35 -0.66 -7.12 2.07
CA SER A 35 -0.83 -7.81 0.80
C SER A 35 -0.58 -6.85 -0.35
N VAL A 36 0.04 -7.33 -1.42
CA VAL A 36 0.30 -6.51 -2.63
C VAL A 36 -0.87 -6.66 -3.58
N ILE A 37 -1.55 -5.55 -3.88
CA ILE A 37 -2.76 -5.50 -4.71
C ILE A 37 -2.61 -4.30 -5.65
N GLY A 38 -2.58 -4.56 -6.97
CA GLY A 38 -2.31 -3.51 -7.97
C GLY A 38 -0.96 -2.81 -7.76
N GLY A 39 0.05 -3.55 -7.30
CA GLY A 39 1.38 -3.01 -6.95
C GLY A 39 1.43 -2.26 -5.60
N ARG A 40 0.30 -1.97 -4.98
CA ARG A 40 0.21 -1.20 -3.72
C ARG A 40 0.12 -2.15 -2.54
N ARG A 41 0.72 -1.77 -1.40
CA ARG A 41 0.73 -2.58 -0.18
C ARG A 41 -0.47 -2.20 0.69
N PHE A 42 -1.41 -3.11 0.88
CA PHE A 42 -2.60 -2.91 1.71
C PHE A 42 -2.56 -3.73 2.99
N PRO A 43 -2.94 -3.18 4.16
CA PRO A 43 -3.27 -3.97 5.33
C PRO A 43 -4.34 -5.02 5.01
N PRO A 44 -4.15 -6.31 5.36
CA PRO A 44 -5.07 -7.38 4.96
C PRO A 44 -6.50 -7.14 5.46
N LYS A 45 -6.64 -6.57 6.66
CA LYS A 45 -7.95 -6.28 7.24
C LYS A 45 -8.70 -5.18 6.51
N GLN A 46 -8.00 -4.14 6.08
CA GLN A 46 -8.60 -3.11 5.23
C GLN A 46 -9.11 -3.72 3.93
N ALA A 47 -8.26 -4.49 3.26
CA ALA A 47 -8.60 -5.08 1.97
C ALA A 47 -9.89 -5.90 2.04
N ILE A 48 -10.03 -6.77 3.06
CA ILE A 48 -11.24 -7.57 3.25
C ILE A 48 -12.45 -6.69 3.62
N ALA A 49 -12.30 -5.75 4.56
CA ALA A 49 -13.42 -4.90 4.97
C ALA A 49 -13.98 -4.06 3.80
N VAL A 50 -13.13 -3.53 2.93
CA VAL A 50 -13.54 -2.76 1.74
C VAL A 50 -14.35 -3.64 0.76
N VAL A 51 -13.90 -4.88 0.53
CA VAL A 51 -14.51 -5.73 -0.51
C VAL A 51 -15.77 -6.44 -0.01
N THR A 52 -15.85 -6.77 1.28
CA THR A 52 -17.00 -7.48 1.86
C THR A 52 -17.98 -6.57 2.60
N GLY A 53 -17.55 -5.39 3.05
CA GLY A 53 -18.33 -4.52 3.95
C GLY A 53 -18.40 -5.02 5.40
N ILE A 54 -17.72 -6.12 5.75
CA ILE A 54 -17.69 -6.67 7.11
C ILE A 54 -16.79 -5.80 7.99
N ASP A 55 -17.22 -5.56 9.23
CA ASP A 55 -16.43 -4.78 10.18
C ASP A 55 -15.08 -5.46 10.44
N ARG A 56 -14.02 -4.65 10.47
CA ARG A 56 -12.67 -5.14 10.75
C ARG A 56 -12.61 -5.83 12.12
N ALA A 57 -13.43 -5.46 13.10
CA ALA A 57 -13.47 -6.10 14.42
C ALA A 57 -13.90 -7.57 14.36
N ASP A 58 -14.69 -7.95 13.34
CA ASP A 58 -15.33 -9.27 13.28
C ASP A 58 -14.42 -10.38 12.74
N PHE A 59 -13.23 -10.02 12.25
CA PHE A 59 -12.28 -11.01 11.72
C PHE A 59 -10.82 -10.69 12.03
N THR A 60 -10.00 -11.74 11.98
CA THR A 60 -8.58 -11.65 12.32
C THR A 60 -7.72 -11.27 11.12
N THR A 61 -6.54 -10.69 11.38
CA THR A 61 -5.54 -10.42 10.34
C THR A 61 -5.13 -11.70 9.61
N HIS A 62 -5.01 -12.82 10.34
CA HIS A 62 -4.66 -14.11 9.74
C HIS A 62 -5.74 -14.63 8.78
N GLN A 63 -7.02 -14.50 9.15
CA GLN A 63 -8.13 -14.87 8.27
C GLN A 63 -8.10 -14.04 6.99
N ALA A 64 -7.95 -12.72 7.13
CA ALA A 64 -7.86 -11.82 5.99
C ALA A 64 -6.69 -12.16 5.05
N ARG A 65 -5.50 -12.39 5.61
CA ARG A 65 -4.31 -12.81 4.84
C ARG A 65 -4.56 -14.11 4.09
N ARG A 66 -5.18 -15.10 4.74
CA ARG A 66 -5.45 -16.41 4.13
C ARG A 66 -6.40 -16.29 2.94
N VAL A 67 -7.44 -15.45 3.05
CA VAL A 67 -8.36 -15.20 1.94
C VAL A 67 -7.62 -14.55 0.78
N LEU A 68 -6.87 -13.48 1.02
CA LEU A 68 -6.11 -12.78 -0.03
C LEU A 68 -5.07 -13.68 -0.71
N GLN A 69 -4.36 -14.51 0.06
CA GLN A 69 -3.42 -15.50 -0.49
C GLN A 69 -4.11 -16.53 -1.38
N ARG A 70 -5.30 -17.02 -0.98
CA ARG A 70 -6.09 -17.96 -1.79
C ARG A 70 -6.64 -17.33 -3.06
N LEU A 71 -6.78 -16.01 -3.09
CA LEU A 71 -7.13 -15.23 -4.27
C LEU A 71 -5.90 -14.88 -5.15
N GLY A 72 -4.69 -15.31 -4.75
CA GLY A 72 -3.46 -15.09 -5.50
C GLY A 72 -2.71 -13.81 -5.15
N PHE A 73 -3.13 -13.05 -4.14
CA PHE A 73 -2.41 -11.85 -3.72
C PHE A 73 -1.23 -12.21 -2.81
N PRO A 74 0.01 -11.79 -3.14
CA PRO A 74 1.15 -11.98 -2.28
C PRO A 74 0.92 -11.32 -0.92
N ALA A 75 1.23 -12.02 0.17
CA ALA A 75 1.18 -11.47 1.52
C ALA A 75 2.55 -11.54 2.17
N ALA A 76 2.99 -10.43 2.73
CA ALA A 76 4.29 -10.29 3.37
C ALA A 76 4.14 -9.61 4.73
N ARG A 77 5.26 -9.51 5.45
CA ARG A 77 5.38 -8.78 6.71
C ARG A 77 6.49 -7.73 6.53
N ARG A 78 6.29 -6.54 7.07
CA ARG A 78 7.34 -5.55 7.28
C ARG A 78 8.34 -6.13 8.25
N THR A 79 9.54 -6.44 7.76
CA THR A 79 10.68 -6.70 8.65
C THR A 79 10.95 -5.41 9.40
N ALA A 80 10.84 -5.43 10.73
CA ALA A 80 11.37 -4.34 11.53
C ALA A 80 12.85 -4.16 11.16
N PRO A 81 13.38 -2.92 11.16
CA PRO A 81 14.82 -2.76 11.17
C PRO A 81 15.33 -3.55 12.37
N VAL A 82 16.10 -4.61 12.12
CA VAL A 82 16.97 -5.15 13.17
C VAL A 82 17.83 -3.97 13.62
N PRO A 83 18.00 -3.69 14.93
CA PRO A 83 18.98 -2.72 15.36
C PRO A 83 20.36 -3.30 15.01
N ASP A 84 20.80 -3.05 13.78
CA ASP A 84 22.13 -3.43 13.32
C ASP A 84 23.13 -2.45 13.94
N THR A 85 23.80 -2.90 14.99
CA THR A 85 24.95 -2.20 15.55
C THR A 85 26.17 -2.23 14.61
N ARG A 86 26.05 -2.54 13.30
CA ARG A 86 27.25 -2.70 12.45
C ARG A 86 27.11 -2.68 10.91
N LEU A 87 26.00 -2.25 10.31
CA LEU A 87 25.94 -2.07 8.85
C LEU A 87 25.70 -0.60 8.48
N PRO A 88 26.50 0.00 7.58
CA PRO A 88 26.22 1.34 7.07
C PRO A 88 24.90 1.32 6.30
N LYS A 89 24.10 2.37 6.53
CA LYS A 89 22.78 2.63 5.93
C LYS A 89 22.76 2.69 4.38
N ALA A 90 23.94 2.57 3.74
CA ALA A 90 24.17 2.77 2.31
C ALA A 90 23.85 1.54 1.43
N ASP A 91 23.67 0.35 2.02
CA ASP A 91 23.50 -0.89 1.25
C ASP A 91 22.03 -1.31 1.03
N ARG A 92 21.04 -0.55 1.53
CA ARG A 92 19.64 -0.77 1.14
C ARG A 92 19.39 0.00 -0.15
N ALA A 93 19.39 -0.74 -1.26
CA ALA A 93 19.48 -0.18 -2.60
C ALA A 93 18.31 0.79 -2.91
N PRO A 94 18.61 1.99 -3.47
CA PRO A 94 17.63 2.90 -4.08
C PRO A 94 16.61 2.17 -4.96
N ASP A 95 17.03 1.07 -5.60
CA ASP A 95 16.22 0.21 -6.45
C ASP A 95 14.94 -0.32 -5.78
N ALA A 96 14.98 -0.62 -4.48
CA ALA A 96 13.80 -1.14 -3.78
C ALA A 96 12.71 -0.08 -3.58
N LEU A 97 13.13 1.17 -3.31
CA LEU A 97 12.22 2.31 -3.24
C LEU A 97 11.67 2.64 -4.63
N VAL A 98 12.52 2.65 -5.65
CA VAL A 98 12.12 2.87 -7.06
C VAL A 98 11.08 1.84 -7.50
N GLU A 99 11.31 0.55 -7.26
CA GLU A 99 10.34 -0.51 -7.60
C GLU A 99 9.02 -0.33 -6.84
N ALA A 100 9.07 0.07 -5.56
CA ALA A 100 7.87 0.37 -4.77
C ALA A 100 7.11 1.61 -5.29
N MET A 101 7.76 2.50 -6.04
CA MET A 101 7.16 3.69 -6.63
C MET A 101 6.56 3.47 -8.02
N ARG A 102 6.98 2.42 -8.75
CA ARG A 102 6.44 2.10 -10.10
C ARG A 102 4.91 2.06 -10.18
N PRO A 103 4.16 1.52 -9.19
CA PRO A 103 2.70 1.53 -9.22
C PRO A 103 2.08 2.93 -9.13
N TYR A 104 2.85 3.94 -8.72
CA TYR A 104 2.40 5.29 -8.44
C TYR A 104 2.83 6.30 -9.50
N ILE A 105 3.28 5.85 -10.69
CA ILE A 105 3.62 6.74 -11.80
C ILE A 105 2.50 7.74 -12.07
N GLY A 106 2.85 9.02 -12.12
CA GLY A 106 1.93 10.15 -12.31
C GLY A 106 1.19 10.61 -11.04
N GLN A 107 1.34 9.90 -9.92
CA GLN A 107 0.70 10.20 -8.64
C GLN A 107 1.64 10.94 -7.69
N TRP A 108 1.07 11.63 -6.71
CA TRP A 108 1.78 12.18 -5.56
C TRP A 108 2.01 11.09 -4.53
N VAL A 109 3.25 10.96 -4.06
CA VAL A 109 3.62 9.98 -3.04
C VAL A 109 4.25 10.66 -1.84
N ALA A 110 3.90 10.18 -0.64
CA ALA A 110 4.66 10.47 0.57
C ALA A 110 5.58 9.29 0.89
N VAL A 111 6.84 9.57 1.22
CA VAL A 111 7.85 8.57 1.55
C VAL A 111 8.43 8.79 2.95
N LYS A 112 8.98 7.74 3.55
CA LYS A 112 9.76 7.78 4.78
C LYS A 112 10.87 6.73 4.72
N GLY A 113 12.13 7.16 4.70
CA GLY A 113 13.23 6.28 4.30
C GLY A 113 12.96 5.63 2.93
N ASP A 114 13.11 4.30 2.87
CA ASP A 114 12.91 3.52 1.63
C ASP A 114 11.47 2.98 1.46
N GLU A 115 10.49 3.57 2.17
CA GLU A 115 9.10 3.14 2.16
C GLU A 115 8.17 4.22 1.59
N VAL A 116 7.33 3.85 0.62
CA VAL A 116 6.17 4.65 0.20
C VAL A 116 5.06 4.47 1.24
N LEU A 117 4.71 5.56 1.92
CA LEU A 117 3.65 5.57 2.93
C LEU A 117 2.26 5.52 2.28
N VAL A 118 2.05 6.40 1.29
CA VAL A 118 0.79 6.52 0.55
C VAL A 118 1.06 7.18 -0.80
N GLY A 119 0.25 6.84 -1.80
CA GLY A 119 0.19 7.55 -3.08
C GLY A 119 -1.25 7.88 -3.48
N ALA A 120 -1.45 9.09 -4.02
CA ALA A 120 -2.75 9.62 -4.43
C ALA A 120 -2.63 10.54 -5.67
N ASP A 121 -3.75 10.79 -6.35
CA ASP A 121 -3.82 11.63 -7.56
C ASP A 121 -3.48 13.11 -7.33
N SER A 122 -3.48 13.57 -6.08
CA SER A 122 -3.27 14.97 -5.70
C SER A 122 -2.50 15.08 -4.38
N PRO A 123 -1.71 16.16 -4.17
CA PRO A 123 -0.93 16.33 -2.95
C PRO A 123 -1.83 16.57 -1.74
N THR A 124 -2.96 17.24 -1.92
CA THR A 124 -3.94 17.49 -0.85
C THR A 124 -4.49 16.20 -0.26
N LYS A 125 -4.79 15.19 -1.08
CA LYS A 125 -5.21 13.87 -0.58
C LYS A 125 -4.11 13.18 0.21
N VAL A 126 -2.86 13.29 -0.23
CA VAL A 126 -1.71 12.74 0.52
C VAL A 126 -1.58 13.40 1.89
N VAL A 127 -1.64 14.73 1.94
CA VAL A 127 -1.55 15.49 3.21
C VAL A 127 -2.74 15.19 4.13
N ALA A 128 -3.95 15.10 3.58
CA ALA A 128 -5.14 14.72 4.34
C ALA A 128 -4.99 13.33 4.95
N TRP A 129 -4.53 12.35 4.17
CA TRP A 129 -4.27 10.99 4.63
C TRP A 129 -3.20 10.95 5.74
N LEU A 130 -2.10 11.68 5.59
CA LEU A 130 -1.04 11.78 6.61
C LEU A 130 -1.58 12.34 7.93
N THR A 131 -2.41 13.37 7.83
CA THR A 131 -3.04 14.03 8.98
C THR A 131 -4.01 13.10 9.68
N GLU A 132 -4.92 12.48 8.94
CA GLU A 132 -5.94 11.55 9.46
C GLU A 132 -5.29 10.38 10.22
N HIS A 133 -4.16 9.88 9.71
CA HIS A 133 -3.48 8.73 10.28
C HIS A 133 -2.39 9.09 11.30
N GLY A 134 -2.12 10.38 11.54
CA GLY A 134 -1.08 10.85 12.45
C GLY A 134 0.32 10.41 12.05
N VAL A 135 0.60 10.30 10.74
CA VAL A 135 1.89 9.86 10.19
C VAL A 135 2.60 11.04 9.53
N THR A 136 3.92 11.13 9.70
CA THR A 136 4.74 12.14 9.03
C THR A 136 5.62 11.49 7.96
N GLY A 137 5.59 12.05 6.75
CA GLY A 137 6.54 11.71 5.68
C GLY A 137 7.81 12.56 5.73
N GLU A 138 8.89 12.06 5.17
CA GLU A 138 10.17 12.78 4.99
C GLU A 138 10.24 13.49 3.63
N GLY A 139 9.41 13.06 2.66
CA GLY A 139 9.28 13.71 1.35
C GLY A 139 7.89 13.52 0.76
N LEU A 140 7.43 14.52 -0.01
CA LEU A 140 6.20 14.52 -0.79
C LEU A 140 6.52 15.03 -2.19
N PHE A 141 6.28 14.22 -3.20
CA PHE A 141 6.57 14.58 -4.59
C PHE A 141 5.73 13.77 -5.56
N ARG A 142 5.66 14.22 -6.81
CA ARG A 142 4.98 13.49 -7.88
C ARG A 142 5.94 12.50 -8.52
N VAL A 143 5.53 11.25 -8.68
CA VAL A 143 6.31 10.25 -9.40
C VAL A 143 6.21 10.55 -10.90
N PRO A 144 7.32 10.86 -11.59
CA PRO A 144 7.32 11.11 -13.02
C PRO A 144 7.00 9.83 -13.80
N GLY A 145 6.38 9.96 -14.98
CA GLY A 145 6.17 8.84 -15.91
C GLY A 145 7.24 8.76 -16.99
N SER A 146 8.03 9.82 -17.14
CA SER A 146 9.12 9.95 -18.10
C SER A 146 10.14 10.98 -17.63
N ASP A 147 11.36 10.94 -18.16
CA ASP A 147 12.41 11.93 -17.84
C ASP A 147 11.99 13.37 -18.21
N ALA A 148 11.11 13.52 -19.20
CA ALA A 148 10.54 14.81 -19.58
C ALA A 148 9.66 15.42 -18.48
N ASP A 149 9.09 14.61 -17.57
CA ASP A 149 8.28 15.08 -16.45
C ASP A 149 9.12 15.59 -15.26
N ILE A 150 10.43 15.30 -15.24
CA ILE A 150 11.35 15.64 -14.14
C ILE A 150 11.70 17.13 -14.17
N PHE A 151 11.80 17.70 -15.37
CA PHE A 151 11.97 19.13 -15.57
C PHE A 151 10.58 19.75 -15.48
N GLY A 152 10.21 20.16 -14.26
CA GLY A 152 9.03 21.00 -14.06
C GLY A 152 9.03 22.09 -15.12
N ALA A 153 7.93 22.19 -15.88
CA ALA A 153 7.75 23.19 -16.92
C ALA A 153 8.02 24.59 -16.35
N ALA A 154 9.26 25.06 -16.50
CA ALA A 154 9.58 26.46 -16.43
C ALA A 154 9.26 26.99 -17.83
N PRO A 155 8.19 27.79 -17.99
CA PRO A 155 8.06 28.58 -19.21
C PRO A 155 9.29 29.51 -19.27
N PHE A 156 9.97 29.51 -20.42
CA PHE A 156 10.94 30.55 -20.76
C PHE A 156 10.23 31.89 -20.94
#